data_AF-A0A8T7IBD7-F1
#
_entry.id   AF-A0A8T7IBD7-F1
#
_cell.length_a   1.000
_cell.length_b   1.000
_cell.length_c   1.000
_cell.angle_alpha   90.00
_cell.angle_beta   90.00
_cell.angle_gamma   90.00
#
_symmetry.space_group_name_H-M   'P 1'
#
loop_
_entity.id
_entity.type
_entity.pdbx_description
1 polymer ?
#
loop_
_entity_poly.entity_id
_entity_poly.type
_entity_poly.pdbx_seq_one_letter_code
_entity_poly.pdbx_strand_id
1 'polypeptide(L)'
;MWKHNTFGDIIEEEGDFVGYVAYALYKEQKVKWIHAYKDKTGEFPTPTQIEIYFNTFHSSQDCIDKFRDDAERMLNEYIDFSFSEELQAYQEAVKDEAIVQAVHKPFWTGVKENVVAGIVASVITGIISIGLWLHSEMKSAERRADLIDRFPVAEEFKQLLKDTE
;
A
#
# COMPACT_ATOMS: atom_id res chain seq x y z
N MET A 1 53.47 16.06 25.73
CA MET A 1 53.05 14.95 24.85
C MET A 1 51.73 14.42 25.41
N TRP A 2 50.64 14.47 24.64
CA TRP A 2 49.36 13.92 25.09
C TRP A 2 49.55 12.42 25.24
N LYS A 3 49.37 11.87 26.45
CA LYS A 3 49.65 10.46 26.74
C LYS A 3 48.62 9.49 26.13
N HIS A 4 47.49 10.00 25.64
CA HIS A 4 46.39 9.19 25.15
C HIS A 4 45.55 9.94 24.11
N ASN A 5 45.14 9.27 23.02
CA ASN A 5 44.34 9.85 21.93
C ASN A 5 42.99 9.14 21.76
N THR A 6 42.23 8.95 22.85
CA THR A 6 40.94 8.23 22.80
C THR A 6 40.00 8.78 21.72
N PHE A 7 40.08 10.08 21.43
CA PHE A 7 39.29 10.69 20.36
C PHE A 7 39.66 10.11 19.00
N GLY A 8 40.94 10.11 18.63
CA GLY A 8 41.40 9.53 17.36
C GLY A 8 41.40 8.00 17.33
N ASP A 9 41.33 7.35 18.50
CA ASP A 9 41.18 5.88 18.56
C ASP A 9 39.72 5.45 18.35
N ILE A 10 38.74 6.30 18.71
CA ILE A 10 37.30 6.01 18.55
C ILE A 10 36.76 6.51 17.19
N ILE A 11 37.27 7.64 16.70
CA ILE A 11 36.81 8.29 15.46
C ILE A 11 37.82 7.98 14.36
N GLU A 12 37.40 7.16 13.41
CA GLU A 12 38.29 6.61 12.38
C GLU A 12 38.54 7.60 11.24
N GLU A 13 37.54 8.41 10.90
CA GLU A 13 37.59 9.36 9.79
C GLU A 13 36.70 10.60 9.99
N GLU A 14 36.86 11.59 9.11
CA GLU A 14 36.02 12.78 9.09
C GLU A 14 34.59 12.41 8.67
N GLY A 15 33.60 12.73 9.51
CA GLY A 15 32.20 12.36 9.26
C GLY A 15 31.79 11.01 9.85
N ASP A 16 32.67 10.32 10.60
CA ASP A 16 32.34 9.09 11.32
C ASP A 16 31.30 9.36 12.44
N PHE A 17 30.02 9.33 12.07
CA PHE A 17 28.92 9.59 12.99
C PHE A 17 28.81 8.53 14.08
N VAL A 18 29.07 7.27 13.75
CA VAL A 18 29.14 6.17 14.73
C VAL A 18 30.23 6.48 15.75
N GLY A 19 31.42 6.88 15.29
CA GLY A 19 32.53 7.30 16.13
C GLY A 19 32.18 8.50 17.02
N TYR A 20 31.47 9.51 16.50
CA TYR A 20 31.05 10.65 17.31
C TYR A 20 30.07 10.26 18.42
N VAL A 21 29.12 9.38 18.12
CA VAL A 21 28.17 8.85 19.12
C VAL A 21 28.90 7.95 20.13
N ALA A 22 29.78 7.07 19.67
CA ALA A 22 30.63 6.22 20.52
C ALA A 22 31.50 7.06 21.48
N TYR A 23 32.06 8.17 21.00
CA TYR A 23 32.82 9.09 21.84
C TYR A 23 31.93 9.78 22.90
N ALA A 24 30.69 10.12 22.56
CA ALA A 24 29.73 10.63 23.52
C ALA A 24 29.40 9.59 24.60
N LEU A 25 29.20 8.32 24.23
CA LEU A 25 28.99 7.20 25.17
C LEU A 25 30.20 7.00 26.09
N TYR A 26 31.42 7.06 25.55
CA TYR A 26 32.65 7.03 26.35
C TYR A 26 32.67 8.15 27.40
N LYS A 27 32.36 9.40 27.01
CA LYS A 27 32.32 10.54 27.94
C LYS A 27 31.22 10.40 28.98
N GLU A 28 30.07 9.89 28.59
CA GLU A 28 28.96 9.62 29.50
C GLU A 28 29.37 8.60 30.57
N GLN A 29 30.02 7.50 30.17
CA GLN A 29 30.52 6.50 31.12
C GLN A 29 31.58 7.09 32.05
N LYS A 30 32.45 7.98 31.54
CA LYS A 30 33.42 8.71 32.35
C LYS A 30 32.77 9.57 33.42
N VAL A 31 31.74 10.33 33.06
CA VAL A 31 30.98 11.15 34.02
C VAL A 31 30.27 10.26 35.05
N LYS A 32 29.59 9.20 34.62
CA LYS A 32 28.92 8.23 35.51
C LYS A 32 29.89 7.64 36.52
N TRP A 33 31.09 7.26 36.09
CA TRP A 33 32.12 6.73 36.98
C TRP A 33 32.61 7.77 38.00
N ILE A 34 32.84 9.02 37.57
CA ILE A 34 33.26 10.11 38.47
C ILE A 34 32.23 10.34 39.58
N HIS A 35 30.94 10.35 39.23
CA HIS A 35 29.86 10.48 40.21
C HIS A 35 29.80 9.27 41.15
N ALA A 36 29.83 8.05 40.60
CA ALA A 36 29.84 6.83 41.41
C ALA A 36 31.05 6.72 42.35
N TYR A 37 32.20 7.27 41.94
CA TYR A 37 33.38 7.37 42.81
C TYR A 37 33.12 8.32 43.97
N LYS A 38 32.63 9.53 43.67
CA LYS A 38 32.31 10.54 44.70
C LYS A 38 31.28 10.03 45.70
N ASP A 39 30.24 9.35 45.24
CA ASP A 39 29.18 8.82 46.11
C ASP A 39 29.72 7.76 47.08
N LYS A 40 30.79 7.03 46.68
CA LYS A 40 31.41 5.99 47.50
C LYS A 40 32.48 6.51 48.46
N THR A 41 33.28 7.48 48.04
CA THR A 41 34.44 7.97 48.80
C THR A 41 34.19 9.28 49.54
N GLY A 42 33.13 10.01 49.17
CA GLY A 42 32.84 11.36 49.64
C GLY A 42 33.59 12.46 48.88
N GLU A 43 34.53 12.11 48.00
CA GLU A 43 35.39 13.06 47.29
C GLU A 43 35.45 12.78 45.79
N PHE A 44 35.66 13.82 44.98
CA PHE A 44 35.89 13.63 43.55
C PHE A 44 37.23 12.92 43.30
N PRO A 45 37.31 12.03 42.29
CA PRO A 45 38.56 11.38 41.95
C PRO A 45 39.59 12.39 41.44
N THR A 46 40.85 12.19 41.82
CA THR A 46 41.98 12.97 41.30
C THR A 46 42.19 12.70 39.80
N PRO A 47 42.82 13.63 39.06
CA PRO A 47 43.17 13.41 37.65
C PRO A 47 43.93 12.10 37.42
N THR A 48 44.84 11.74 38.32
CA THR A 48 45.61 10.48 38.26
C THR A 48 44.72 9.25 38.41
N GLN A 49 43.74 9.27 39.32
CA GLN A 49 42.80 8.15 39.49
C GLN A 49 41.89 7.98 38.28
N ILE A 50 41.44 9.09 37.69
CA ILE A 50 40.70 9.08 36.42
C ILE A 50 41.57 8.47 35.31
N GLU A 51 42.83 8.92 35.20
CA GLU A 51 43.76 8.44 34.19
C GLU A 51 44.03 6.94 34.34
N ILE A 52 44.32 6.45 35.54
CA ILE A 52 44.55 5.01 35.80
C ILE A 52 43.33 4.18 35.38
N TYR A 53 42.12 4.59 35.76
CA TYR A 53 40.93 3.82 35.44
C TYR A 53 40.61 3.82 33.94
N PHE A 54 40.71 4.99 33.28
CA PHE A 54 40.32 5.12 31.87
C PHE A 54 41.41 4.73 30.88
N ASN A 55 42.70 4.95 31.18
CA ASN A 55 43.78 4.56 30.27
C ASN A 55 44.08 3.06 30.31
N THR A 56 43.86 2.40 31.45
CA THR A 56 44.23 0.98 31.59
C THR A 56 43.11 0.02 31.13
N PHE A 57 41.85 0.40 31.34
CA PHE A 57 40.71 -0.49 31.07
C PHE A 57 39.88 0.00 29.87
N HIS A 58 39.40 1.24 29.92
CA HIS A 58 38.45 1.79 28.96
C HIS A 58 39.06 2.32 27.65
N SER A 59 40.39 2.30 27.54
CA SER A 59 41.10 2.64 26.31
C SER A 59 41.75 1.42 25.65
N SER A 60 41.37 0.21 26.09
CA SER A 60 41.68 -1.01 25.35
C SER A 60 40.85 -1.06 24.06
N GLN A 61 41.35 -1.77 23.05
CA GLN A 61 40.65 -1.95 21.77
C GLN A 61 39.26 -2.56 21.99
N ASP A 62 39.14 -3.59 22.82
CA ASP A 62 37.85 -4.22 23.15
C ASP A 62 36.81 -3.23 23.71
N CYS A 63 37.25 -2.24 24.50
CA CYS A 63 36.34 -1.21 25.02
C CYS A 63 35.94 -0.21 23.94
N ILE A 64 36.86 0.16 23.05
CA ILE A 64 36.58 1.04 21.91
C ILE A 64 35.57 0.37 20.98
N ASP A 65 35.81 -0.89 20.62
CA ASP A 65 34.93 -1.69 19.77
C ASP A 65 33.54 -1.77 20.40
N LYS A 66 33.47 -2.04 21.71
CA LYS A 66 32.19 -2.04 22.44
C LYS A 66 31.43 -0.71 22.35
N PHE A 67 32.11 0.43 22.48
CA PHE A 67 31.43 1.72 22.35
C PHE A 67 30.92 1.95 20.93
N ARG A 68 31.66 1.48 19.91
CA ARG A 68 31.22 1.55 18.51
C ARG A 68 30.02 0.65 18.26
N ASP A 69 30.05 -0.59 18.75
CA ASP A 69 28.92 -1.53 18.66
C ASP A 69 27.67 -0.98 19.35
N ASP A 70 27.82 -0.40 20.54
CA ASP A 70 26.71 0.21 21.28
C ASP A 70 26.15 1.43 20.54
N ALA A 71 27.01 2.26 19.94
CA ALA A 71 26.60 3.41 19.13
C ALA A 71 25.87 2.98 17.85
N GLU A 72 26.41 2.00 17.13
CA GLU A 72 25.80 1.44 15.92
C GLU A 72 24.42 0.86 16.22
N ARG A 73 24.29 0.08 17.30
CA ARG A 73 23.00 -0.46 17.74
C ARG A 73 22.00 0.66 18.04
N MET A 74 22.39 1.67 18.81
CA MET A 74 21.50 2.79 19.16
C MET A 74 21.05 3.58 17.93
N LEU A 75 21.94 3.78 16.96
CA LEU A 75 21.62 4.49 15.72
C LEU A 75 20.67 3.67 14.84
N ASN A 76 20.92 2.37 14.68
CA ASN A 76 20.03 1.48 13.94
C ASN A 76 18.65 1.42 14.58
N GLU A 77 18.56 1.28 15.90
CA GLU A 77 17.28 1.32 16.63
C GLU A 77 16.53 2.65 16.42
N TYR A 78 17.25 3.78 16.42
CA TYR A 78 16.65 5.09 16.18
C TYR A 78 16.14 5.26 14.74
N ILE A 79 16.90 4.78 13.75
CA ILE A 79 16.51 4.78 12.34
C ILE A 79 15.27 3.90 12.16
N ASP A 80 15.31 2.67 12.64
CA ASP A 80 14.18 1.74 12.55
C ASP A 80 12.93 2.33 13.20
N PHE A 81 13.06 2.91 14.39
CA PHE A 81 11.95 3.59 15.05
C PHE A 81 11.41 4.75 14.20
N SER A 82 12.29 5.61 13.71
CA SER A 82 11.92 6.84 12.98
C SER A 82 11.28 6.57 11.62
N PHE A 83 11.67 5.47 10.96
CA PHE A 83 11.21 5.14 9.62
C PHE A 83 10.22 3.97 9.55
N SER A 84 9.96 3.25 10.65
CA SER A 84 9.07 2.08 10.64
C SER A 84 7.66 2.37 10.14
N GLU A 85 7.03 3.45 10.63
CA GLU A 85 5.68 3.85 10.23
C GLU A 85 5.63 4.36 8.78
N GLU A 86 6.61 5.17 8.38
CA GLU A 86 6.68 5.71 7.02
C GLU A 86 6.96 4.61 5.99
N LEU A 87 7.83 3.65 6.33
CA LEU A 87 8.12 2.51 5.47
C LEU A 87 6.89 1.62 5.28
N GLN A 88 6.10 1.38 6.34
CA GLN A 88 4.84 0.64 6.24
C GLN A 88 3.82 1.39 5.37
N ALA A 89 3.66 2.70 5.58
CA ALA A 89 2.76 3.52 4.77
C ALA A 89 3.17 3.52 3.28
N TYR A 90 4.47 3.59 3.00
CA TYR A 90 4.98 3.51 1.64
C TYR A 90 4.73 2.14 1.00
N GLN A 91 4.95 1.05 1.73
CA GLN A 91 4.66 -0.31 1.27
C GLN A 91 3.17 -0.51 0.96
N GLU A 92 2.28 0.02 1.80
CA GLU A 92 0.84 0.00 1.56
C GLU A 92 0.47 0.80 0.32
N ALA A 93 1.02 2.00 0.14
CA ALA A 93 0.75 2.83 -1.04
C ALA A 93 1.18 2.15 -2.35
N VAL A 94 2.37 1.52 -2.38
CA VAL A 94 2.85 0.79 -3.55
C VAL A 94 1.97 -0.44 -3.84
N LYS A 95 1.55 -1.16 -2.80
CA LYS A 95 0.65 -2.31 -2.95
C LYS A 95 -0.71 -1.87 -3.50
N ASP A 96 -1.27 -0.80 -2.98
CA ASP A 96 -2.54 -0.25 -3.44
C ASP A 96 -2.45 0.24 -4.89
N GLU A 97 -1.36 0.90 -5.27
CA GLU A 97 -1.13 1.29 -6.66
C GLU A 97 -1.07 0.07 -7.60
N ALA A 98 -0.34 -0.99 -7.21
CA ALA A 98 -0.25 -2.22 -7.99
C ALA A 98 -1.63 -2.91 -8.13
N ILE A 99 -2.43 -2.93 -7.06
CA ILE A 99 -3.80 -3.46 -7.08
C ILE A 99 -4.68 -2.61 -8.00
N VAL A 100 -4.61 -1.29 -7.89
CA VAL A 100 -5.37 -0.36 -8.74
C VAL A 100 -5.01 -0.57 -10.20
N GLN A 101 -3.73 -0.68 -10.55
CA GLN A 101 -3.31 -0.95 -11.93
C GLN A 101 -3.79 -2.32 -12.44
N ALA A 102 -3.82 -3.34 -11.58
CA ALA A 102 -4.28 -4.68 -11.97
C ALA A 102 -5.80 -4.76 -12.18
N VAL A 103 -6.59 -4.00 -11.42
CA VAL A 103 -8.06 -4.03 -11.48
C VAL A 103 -8.62 -3.01 -12.47
N HIS A 104 -7.90 -1.93 -12.75
CA HIS A 104 -8.41 -0.87 -13.61
C HIS A 104 -8.39 -1.32 -15.08
N LYS A 105 -9.52 -1.87 -15.55
CA LYS A 105 -9.76 -2.04 -16.98
C LYS A 105 -9.68 -0.67 -17.67
N PRO A 106 -8.98 -0.55 -18.81
CA PRO A 106 -8.94 0.69 -19.57
C PRO A 106 -10.36 1.17 -19.90
N PHE A 107 -10.61 2.47 -19.75
CA PHE A 107 -11.92 3.09 -20.02
C PHE A 107 -12.51 2.63 -21.35
N TRP A 108 -11.70 2.58 -22.41
CA TRP A 108 -12.10 2.15 -23.74
C TRP A 108 -12.51 0.68 -23.84
N THR A 109 -11.97 -0.20 -22.99
CA THR A 109 -12.37 -1.61 -22.91
C THR A 109 -13.79 -1.71 -22.35
N GLY A 110 -14.08 -0.99 -21.26
CA GLY A 110 -15.41 -0.93 -20.67
C GLY A 110 -16.46 -0.34 -21.63
N VAL A 111 -16.10 0.72 -22.37
CA VAL A 111 -16.99 1.31 -23.39
C VAL A 111 -17.32 0.29 -24.49
N LYS A 112 -16.33 -0.45 -25.01
CA LYS A 112 -16.57 -1.46 -26.06
C LYS A 112 -17.44 -2.61 -25.55
N GLU A 113 -17.19 -3.13 -24.34
CA GLU A 113 -17.99 -4.19 -23.74
C GLU A 113 -19.48 -3.77 -23.63
N ASN A 114 -19.75 -2.54 -23.18
CA ASN A 114 -21.12 -2.02 -23.05
C ASN A 114 -21.81 -1.77 -24.40
N VAL A 115 -21.08 -1.24 -25.40
CA VAL A 115 -21.65 -1.04 -26.75
C VAL A 115 -22.05 -2.38 -27.38
N VAL A 116 -21.20 -3.40 -27.28
CA VAL A 116 -21.51 -4.75 -27.79
C VAL A 116 -22.71 -5.34 -27.05
N ALA A 117 -22.74 -5.24 -25.72
CA ALA A 117 -23.87 -5.70 -24.91
C ALA A 117 -25.18 -5.00 -25.31
N GLY A 118 -25.14 -3.68 -25.54
CA GLY A 118 -26.29 -2.90 -26.01
C GLY A 118 -26.80 -3.34 -27.38
N ILE A 119 -25.89 -3.59 -28.34
CA ILE A 119 -26.25 -4.11 -29.66
C ILE A 119 -26.93 -5.48 -29.52
N VAL A 120 -26.32 -6.41 -28.78
CA VAL A 120 -26.89 -7.75 -28.57
C VAL A 120 -28.28 -7.68 -27.92
N ALA A 121 -28.43 -6.88 -26.87
CA ALA A 121 -29.72 -6.68 -26.20
C ALA A 121 -30.77 -6.10 -27.14
N SER A 122 -30.40 -5.14 -27.99
CA SER A 122 -31.32 -4.53 -28.97
C SER A 122 -31.79 -5.53 -30.02
N VAL A 123 -30.91 -6.42 -30.50
CA VAL A 123 -31.24 -7.47 -31.45
C VAL A 123 -32.22 -8.47 -30.83
N ILE A 124 -31.93 -8.93 -29.62
CA ILE A 124 -32.81 -9.86 -28.90
C ILE A 124 -34.19 -9.22 -28.69
N THR A 125 -34.23 -7.97 -28.25
CA THR A 125 -35.48 -7.23 -28.02
C THR A 125 -36.27 -7.07 -29.33
N GLY A 126 -35.59 -6.78 -30.44
CA GLY A 126 -36.20 -6.67 -31.77
C GLY A 126 -36.84 -7.99 -32.22
N ILE A 127 -36.13 -9.11 -32.08
CA ILE A 127 -36.64 -10.45 -32.43
C ILE A 127 -37.89 -10.78 -31.61
N ILE A 128 -37.85 -10.54 -30.29
CA ILE A 128 -39.00 -10.77 -29.41
C ILE A 128 -40.18 -9.90 -29.82
N SER A 129 -39.95 -8.62 -30.10
CA SER A 129 -40.99 -7.67 -30.49
C SER A 129 -41.67 -8.06 -31.80
N ILE A 130 -40.88 -8.47 -32.81
CA ILE A 130 -41.39 -8.96 -34.10
C ILE A 130 -42.19 -10.24 -33.90
N GLY A 131 -41.69 -11.20 -33.09
CA GLY A 131 -42.40 -12.44 -32.80
C GLY A 131 -43.75 -12.20 -32.11
N LEU A 132 -43.80 -11.29 -31.14
CA LEU A 132 -45.04 -10.90 -30.47
C LEU A 132 -46.02 -10.20 -31.43
N TRP A 133 -45.52 -9.31 -32.29
CA TRP A 133 -46.35 -8.63 -33.28
C TRP A 133 -46.96 -9.62 -34.29
N LEU A 134 -46.16 -10.52 -34.86
CA LEU A 134 -46.64 -11.56 -35.78
C LEU A 134 -47.68 -12.48 -35.12
N HIS A 135 -47.43 -12.92 -33.89
CA HIS A 135 -48.40 -13.73 -33.15
C HIS A 135 -49.72 -12.99 -32.89
N SER A 136 -49.64 -11.70 -32.54
CA SER A 136 -50.81 -10.86 -32.34
C SER A 136 -51.60 -10.66 -33.64
N GLU A 137 -50.92 -10.45 -34.77
CA GLU A 137 -51.55 -10.25 -36.07
C GLU A 137 -52.25 -11.52 -36.55
N MET A 138 -51.60 -12.68 -36.47
CA MET A 138 -52.21 -13.97 -36.82
C MET A 138 -53.48 -14.24 -36.00
N LYS A 139 -53.43 -14.02 -34.68
CA LYS A 139 -54.59 -14.19 -33.79
C LYS A 139 -55.71 -13.19 -34.11
N SER A 140 -55.36 -12.00 -34.56
CA SER A 140 -56.32 -10.98 -34.98
C SER A 140 -56.97 -11.34 -36.31
N ALA A 141 -56.20 -11.85 -37.27
CA ALA A 141 -56.69 -12.36 -38.54
C ALA A 141 -57.63 -13.57 -38.37
N GLU A 142 -57.24 -14.56 -37.54
CA GLU A 142 -58.09 -15.71 -37.19
C GLU A 142 -59.42 -15.26 -36.57
N ARG A 143 -59.37 -14.30 -35.63
CA ARG A 143 -60.58 -13.76 -35.00
C ARG A 143 -61.48 -13.03 -36.00
N ARG A 144 -60.90 -12.27 -36.94
CA ARG A 144 -61.65 -11.59 -38.00
C ARG A 144 -62.33 -12.59 -38.93
N ALA A 145 -61.62 -13.65 -39.32
CA ALA A 145 -62.16 -14.72 -40.15
C ALA A 145 -63.35 -15.44 -39.48
N ASP A 146 -63.22 -15.82 -38.20
CA ASP A 146 -64.31 -16.44 -37.42
C ASP A 146 -65.52 -15.51 -37.26
N LEU A 147 -65.31 -14.20 -37.12
CA LEU A 147 -66.39 -13.22 -37.08
C LEU A 147 -67.15 -13.16 -38.42
N ILE A 148 -66.43 -13.04 -39.55
CA ILE A 148 -67.05 -12.99 -40.89
C ILE A 148 -67.86 -14.26 -41.17
N ASP A 149 -67.36 -15.43 -40.78
CA ASP A 149 -68.06 -16.71 -40.99
C ASP A 149 -69.37 -16.82 -40.19
N ARG A 150 -69.39 -16.26 -38.97
CA ARG A 150 -70.57 -16.24 -38.08
C ARG A 150 -71.60 -15.17 -38.42
N PHE A 151 -71.29 -14.20 -39.30
CA PHE A 151 -72.26 -13.17 -39.67
C PHE A 151 -73.42 -13.79 -40.49
N PRO A 152 -74.69 -13.51 -40.14
CA PRO A 152 -75.86 -14.03 -40.85
C PRO A 152 -76.14 -13.21 -42.12
N VAL A 153 -75.18 -13.18 -43.03
CA VAL A 153 -75.26 -12.49 -44.33
C VAL A 153 -75.01 -13.47 -45.47
N ALA A 154 -75.45 -13.12 -46.68
CA ALA A 154 -75.27 -13.95 -47.87
C ALA A 154 -73.79 -14.26 -48.13
N GLU A 155 -73.49 -15.46 -48.62
CA GLU A 155 -72.11 -15.93 -48.85
C GLU A 155 -71.32 -15.04 -49.84
N GLU A 156 -72.01 -14.46 -50.82
CA GLU A 156 -71.40 -13.48 -51.74
C GLU A 156 -70.88 -12.23 -51.00
N PHE A 157 -71.57 -11.82 -49.94
CA PHE A 157 -71.18 -10.68 -49.11
C PHE A 157 -70.01 -11.03 -48.18
N LYS A 158 -69.92 -12.28 -47.72
CA LYS A 158 -68.77 -12.77 -46.95
C LYS A 158 -67.50 -12.85 -47.80
N GLN A 159 -67.62 -13.27 -49.07
CA GLN A 159 -66.51 -13.27 -50.03
C GLN A 159 -65.99 -11.85 -50.28
N LEU A 160 -66.89 -10.90 -50.52
CA LEU A 160 -66.50 -9.50 -50.73
C LEU A 160 -65.77 -8.91 -49.51
N LEU A 161 -66.18 -9.25 -48.29
CA LEU A 161 -65.51 -8.81 -47.06
C LEU A 161 -64.13 -9.44 -46.82
N LYS A 162 -63.89 -10.66 -47.32
CA LYS A 162 -62.58 -11.32 -47.27
C LYS A 162 -61.62 -10.79 -48.33
N ASP A 163 -62.13 -10.33 -49.47
CA ASP A 163 -61.35 -9.78 -50.60
C ASP A 163 -61.01 -8.28 -50.46
N THR A 164 -61.56 -7.58 -49.46
CA THR A 164 -61.31 -6.13 -49.23
C THR A 164 -60.08 -5.86 -48.34
N GLU A 165 -59.12 -6.80 -48.27
CA GLU A 165 -57.79 -6.57 -47.70
C GLU A 165 -56.83 -5.88 -48.69
#